data_AF-A0A2D6MKK1-F1
#
_entry.id   AF-A0A2D6MKK1-F1
#
_cell.length_a   1.000
_cell.length_b   1.000
_cell.length_c   1.000
_cell.angle_alpha   90.00
_cell.angle_beta   90.00
_cell.angle_gamma   90.00
#
_symmetry.space_group_name_H-M   'P 1'
#
loop_
_entity.id
_entity.type
_entity.pdbx_description
1 polymer ?
#
loop_
_entity_poly.entity_id
_entity_poly.type
_entity_poly.pdbx_seq_one_letter_code
_entity_poly.pdbx_strand_id
1 'polypeptide(L)'
;MKKLIYKDIISILVLIVLPWFYLDSSYRLGLPHIDSNYLLGLILIGVLYLLYVNIRSVVVLKGKEKIAPVFFLLIPILVIVYFILGAMAFGNFTGI
;
A
#
# COMPACT_ATOMS: atom_id res chain seq x y z
N MET A 1 -2.02 -13.76 -17.63
CA MET A 1 -2.11 -13.80 -16.15
C MET A 1 -0.77 -13.70 -15.40
N LYS A 2 0.18 -14.64 -15.53
CA LYS A 2 1.39 -14.71 -14.65
C LYS A 2 2.17 -13.39 -14.55
N LYS A 3 2.44 -12.71 -15.67
CA LYS A 3 3.18 -11.44 -15.71
C LYS A 3 2.52 -10.30 -14.91
N LEU A 4 1.19 -10.26 -14.87
CA LEU A 4 0.43 -9.24 -14.12
C LEU A 4 0.56 -9.49 -12.62
N ILE A 5 0.38 -10.74 -12.20
CA ILE A 5 0.54 -11.20 -10.82
C ILE A 5 1.95 -10.90 -10.30
N TYR A 6 3.00 -11.24 -11.06
CA TYR A 6 4.38 -10.93 -10.64
C TYR A 6 4.62 -9.44 -10.51
N LYS A 7 4.07 -8.62 -11.42
CA LYS A 7 4.19 -7.17 -11.36
C LYS A 7 3.52 -6.62 -10.09
N ASP A 8 2.30 -7.06 -9.78
CA ASP A 8 1.58 -6.61 -8.59
C ASP A 8 2.34 -7.00 -7.31
N ILE A 9 2.83 -8.25 -7.22
CA ILE A 9 3.63 -8.72 -6.07
C ILE A 9 4.89 -7.85 -5.88
N ILE A 10 5.64 -7.61 -6.95
CA ILE A 10 6.86 -6.79 -6.89
C ILE A 10 6.51 -5.36 -6.47
N SER A 11 5.45 -4.77 -7.04
CA SER A 11 5.01 -3.42 -6.68
C SER A 11 4.57 -3.34 -5.20
N ILE A 12 3.88 -4.36 -4.67
CA ILE A 12 3.52 -4.42 -3.24
C ILE A 12 4.78 -4.48 -2.37
N LEU A 13 5.74 -5.33 -2.72
CA LEU A 13 6.98 -5.46 -1.97
C LEU A 13 7.75 -4.14 -1.93
N VAL A 14 7.91 -3.49 -3.08
CA VAL A 14 8.71 -2.27 -3.21
C VAL A 14 8.00 -1.05 -2.61
N LEU A 15 6.69 -0.94 -2.76
CA LEU A 15 5.95 0.29 -2.43
C LEU A 15 5.26 0.24 -1.06
N ILE A 16 5.06 -0.94 -0.49
CA ILE A 16 4.37 -1.10 0.80
C ILE A 16 5.29 -1.78 1.81
N VAL A 17 5.73 -3.02 1.51
CA VAL A 17 6.44 -3.84 2.51
C VAL A 17 7.81 -3.28 2.85
N LEU A 18 8.58 -2.84 1.85
CA LEU A 18 9.93 -2.35 2.05
C LEU A 18 9.97 -0.99 2.78
N PRO A 19 9.14 0.00 2.43
CA PRO A 19 8.99 1.23 3.22
C PRO A 19 8.52 0.96 4.65
N TRP A 20 7.61 0.00 4.84
CA TRP A 20 7.14 -0.41 6.16
C TRP A 20 8.24 -1.05 7.02
N PHE A 21 9.00 -1.98 6.43
CA PHE A 21 10.13 -2.61 7.10
C PHE A 21 11.19 -1.58 7.49
N TYR A 22 11.40 -0.57 6.63
CA TYR A 22 12.31 0.53 6.92
C TYR A 22 11.81 1.37 8.11
N LEU A 23 10.52 1.73 8.15
CA LEU A 23 9.91 2.43 9.30
C LEU A 23 10.12 1.66 10.62
N ASP A 24 9.79 0.36 10.65
CA ASP A 24 9.92 -0.46 11.86
C ASP A 24 11.38 -0.61 12.30
N SER A 25 12.29 -0.81 11.34
CA SER A 25 13.72 -0.95 11.61
C SER A 25 14.33 0.35 12.13
N SER A 26 13.97 1.50 11.55
CA SER A 26 14.44 2.81 12.03
C SER A 26 13.99 3.08 13.46
N TYR A 27 12.74 2.72 13.80
CA TYR A 27 12.20 2.88 15.15
C TYR A 27 12.94 1.99 16.17
N ARG A 28 13.21 0.73 15.81
CA ARG A 28 13.92 -0.23 16.68
C ARG A 28 15.39 0.10 16.89
N LEU A 29 16.06 0.64 15.87
CA LEU A 29 17.51 0.87 15.88
C LEU A 29 17.90 2.27 16.39
N GLY A 30 16.93 3.17 16.64
CA GLY A 30 17.20 4.53 17.07
C GLY A 30 18.01 5.35 16.04
N LEU A 31 17.96 4.94 14.76
CA LEU A 31 18.72 5.57 13.68
C LEU A 31 18.12 6.94 13.34
N PRO A 32 18.94 7.92 12.91
CA PRO A 32 18.49 9.28 12.67
C PRO A 32 17.46 9.34 11.55
N HIS A 33 16.24 9.76 11.95
CA HIS A 33 15.22 10.47 11.19
C HIS A 33 15.22 10.29 9.66
N ILE A 34 14.77 9.13 9.17
CA ILE A 34 13.93 9.23 7.97
C ILE A 34 12.60 9.82 8.41
N ASP A 35 12.20 10.93 7.79
CA ASP A 35 10.92 11.57 8.04
C ASP A 35 9.81 10.54 7.79
N SER A 36 9.14 10.14 8.87
CA SER A 36 8.09 9.14 8.81
C SER A 36 6.97 9.60 7.88
N ASN A 37 6.74 10.92 7.76
CA ASN A 37 5.77 11.46 6.83
C ASN A 37 6.15 11.19 5.37
N TYR A 38 7.44 11.19 5.04
CA TYR A 38 7.91 10.90 3.68
C TYR A 38 7.68 9.42 3.31
N LEU A 39 7.97 8.50 4.22
CA LEU A 39 7.73 7.06 3.99
C LEU A 39 6.25 6.74 3.93
N LEU A 40 5.43 7.35 4.80
CA LEU A 40 3.97 7.21 4.73
C LEU A 40 3.41 7.80 3.43
N GLY A 41 3.94 8.94 2.98
CA GLY A 41 3.61 9.53 1.67
C GLY A 41 3.96 8.59 0.51
N LEU A 42 5.13 7.94 0.56
CA LEU A 42 5.55 6.96 -0.45
C LEU A 42 4.62 5.75 -0.46
N ILE A 43 4.24 5.23 0.71
CA ILE A 43 3.27 4.13 0.83
C ILE A 43 1.91 4.54 0.23
N LEU A 44 1.41 5.75 0.55
CA LEU A 44 0.15 6.26 0.00
C LEU A 44 0.19 6.41 -1.52
N ILE A 45 1.27 6.96 -2.08
CA ILE A 45 1.47 7.04 -3.54
C ILE A 45 1.49 5.64 -4.15
N GLY A 46 2.17 4.69 -3.49
CA GLY A 46 2.24 3.31 -3.92
C GLY A 46 0.88 2.61 -3.95
N VAL A 47 0.07 2.84 -2.91
CA VAL A 47 -1.31 2.36 -2.79
C VAL A 47 -2.19 2.93 -3.90
N LEU A 48 -2.11 4.24 -4.15
CA LEU A 48 -2.86 4.89 -5.23
C LEU A 48 -2.46 4.34 -6.61
N TYR A 49 -1.16 4.14 -6.83
CA TYR A 49 -0.65 3.52 -8.05
C TYR A 49 -1.19 2.09 -8.24
N LEU A 50 -1.15 1.27 -7.19
CA LEU A 50 -1.66 -0.10 -7.23
C LEU A 50 -3.16 -0.15 -7.48
N LEU A 51 -3.94 0.74 -6.86
CA LEU A 51 -5.38 0.88 -7.14
C LEU A 51 -5.62 1.24 -8.61
N TYR A 52 -4.92 2.25 -9.12
CA TYR A 52 -5.07 2.67 -10.51
C TYR A 52 -4.77 1.54 -11.50
N VAL A 53 -3.64 0.85 -11.32
CA VAL A 53 -3.23 -0.25 -12.21
C VAL A 53 -4.22 -1.40 -12.15
N ASN A 54 -4.68 -1.78 -10.94
CA ASN A 54 -5.60 -2.90 -10.78
C ASN A 54 -7.01 -2.55 -11.29
N ILE A 55 -7.55 -1.37 -11.00
CA ILE A 55 -8.84 -0.89 -11.54
C ILE A 55 -8.79 -0.86 -13.07
N ARG A 56 -7.74 -0.27 -13.65
CA ARG A 56 -7.57 -0.25 -15.12
C ARG A 56 -7.52 -1.66 -15.69
N SER A 57 -6.84 -2.58 -15.02
CA SER A 57 -6.75 -3.99 -15.45
C SER A 57 -8.10 -4.71 -15.37
N VAL A 58 -8.92 -4.43 -14.35
CA VAL A 58 -10.30 -4.97 -14.24
C VAL A 58 -11.20 -4.47 -15.37
N VAL A 59 -11.05 -3.21 -15.78
CA VAL A 59 -11.83 -2.61 -16.88
C VAL A 59 -11.42 -3.19 -18.23
N VAL A 60 -10.11 -3.38 -18.46
CA VAL A 60 -9.55 -3.81 -19.75
C VAL A 60 -9.70 -5.31 -19.98
N LEU A 61 -9.43 -6.14 -18.97
CA LEU A 61 -9.46 -7.60 -19.11
C LEU A 61 -10.91 -8.09 -19.19
N LYS A 62 -11.16 -9.24 -19.82
CA LYS A 62 -12.50 -9.86 -19.91
C LYS A 62 -12.45 -11.31 -19.40
N GLY A 63 -13.59 -11.81 -18.90
CA GLY A 63 -13.71 -13.19 -18.41
C GLY A 63 -12.89 -13.46 -17.13
N LYS A 64 -12.34 -14.67 -17.01
CA LYS A 64 -11.64 -15.15 -15.80
C LYS A 64 -10.34 -14.42 -15.48
N GLU A 65 -9.78 -13.68 -16.44
CA GLU A 65 -8.56 -12.89 -16.21
C GLU A 65 -8.78 -11.69 -15.29
N LYS A 66 -10.04 -11.26 -15.08
CA LYS A 66 -10.40 -10.21 -14.12
C LYS A 66 -10.20 -10.61 -12.66
N ILE A 67 -10.17 -11.90 -12.35
CA ILE A 67 -10.13 -12.39 -10.96
C ILE A 67 -8.84 -11.94 -10.27
N ALA A 68 -7.70 -12.00 -10.97
CA ALA A 68 -6.41 -11.61 -10.41
C ALA A 68 -6.37 -10.13 -9.98
N PRO A 69 -6.64 -9.15 -10.85
CA PRO A 69 -6.61 -7.75 -10.44
C PRO A 69 -7.69 -7.39 -9.41
N VAL A 70 -8.87 -8.04 -9.43
CA VAL A 70 -9.87 -7.88 -8.36
C VAL A 70 -9.31 -8.33 -7.01
N PHE A 71 -8.62 -9.47 -6.98
CA PHE A 71 -7.98 -9.96 -5.76
C PHE A 71 -6.87 -9.02 -5.28
N PHE A 72 -6.05 -8.50 -6.20
CA PHE A 72 -4.96 -7.58 -5.86
C PHE A 72 -5.43 -6.19 -5.40
N LEU A 73 -6.70 -5.80 -5.63
CA LEU A 73 -7.29 -4.60 -5.02
C LEU A 73 -7.43 -4.70 -3.50
N LEU A 74 -7.56 -5.91 -2.95
CA LEU A 74 -7.75 -6.09 -1.50
C LEU A 74 -6.58 -5.49 -0.70
N ILE A 75 -5.35 -5.66 -1.20
CA ILE A 75 -4.13 -5.22 -0.50
C ILE A 75 -4.08 -3.70 -0.32
N PRO A 76 -4.13 -2.86 -1.38
CA PRO A 76 -4.15 -1.42 -1.20
C PRO A 76 -5.39 -0.92 -0.43
N ILE A 77 -6.55 -1.58 -0.56
CA ILE A 77 -7.74 -1.25 0.24
C ILE A 77 -7.47 -1.46 1.73
N LEU A 78 -6.89 -2.60 2.12
CA LEU A 78 -6.54 -2.89 3.51
C LEU A 78 -5.54 -1.87 4.07
N VAL A 79 -4.57 -1.43 3.27
CA VAL A 79 -3.64 -0.37 3.68
C VAL A 79 -4.39 0.94 3.92
N ILE A 80 -5.29 1.35 3.04
CA ILE A 80 -6.12 2.56 3.25
C ILE A 80 -6.95 2.44 4.54
N VAL A 81 -7.61 1.29 4.74
CA VAL A 81 -8.39 1.03 5.95
C VAL A 81 -7.52 1.13 7.20
N TYR A 82 -6.31 0.58 7.17
CA TYR A 82 -5.34 0.70 8.26
C TYR A 82 -5.03 2.18 8.58
N PHE A 83 -4.77 3.00 7.56
CA PHE A 83 -4.53 4.44 7.76
C PHE A 83 -5.74 5.19 8.31
N ILE A 84 -6.95 4.93 7.79
CA ILE A 84 -8.18 5.56 8.27
C ILE A 84 -8.45 5.19 9.72
N LEU A 85 -8.36 3.90 10.05
CA LEU A 85 -8.57 3.43 11.43
C LEU A 85 -7.52 3.98 12.38
N GLY A 86 -6.25 4.04 11.95
CA GLY A 86 -5.18 4.70 12.69
C GLY A 86 -5.49 6.17 12.95
N ALA A 87 -5.90 6.92 11.92
CA ALA A 87 -6.26 8.32 12.06
C ALA A 87 -7.45 8.52 13.00
N MET A 88 -8.48 7.67 12.94
CA MET A 88 -9.64 7.74 13.86
C MET A 88 -9.26 7.36 15.30
N ALA A 89 -8.44 6.32 15.46
CA ALA A 89 -8.02 5.84 16.77
C ALA A 89 -7.12 6.86 17.48
N PHE A 90 -6.16 7.45 16.77
CA PHE A 90 -5.15 8.34 17.35
C PHE A 90 -5.48 9.83 17.24
N GLY A 91 -6.33 10.24 16.27
CA GLY A 91 -6.78 11.63 16.13
C GLY A 91 -7.54 12.13 17.35
N ASN A 92 -8.33 11.25 17.98
CA ASN A 92 -9.04 11.54 19.23
C ASN A 92 -8.11 11.70 20.45
N PHE A 93 -6.86 11.23 20.40
CA PHE A 93 -5.89 11.43 21.48
C PHE A 93 -5.04 12.69 21.32
N THR A 94 -4.93 13.23 20.10
CA THR A 94 -4.11 14.41 19.80
C THR A 94 -4.87 15.74 19.82
N GLY A 95 -6.20 15.74 19.99
CA GLY A 95 -7.00 16.94 20.21
C GLY A 95 -7.01 17.93 19.04
N ILE A 96 -6.91 17.42 17.81
CA ILE A 96 -7.15 18.18 16.57
C ILE A 96 -8.45 17.68 15.96
#